data_AF-A0A0N8R3H6-F1
#
_entry.id   AF-A0A0N8R3H6-F1
#
_cell.length_a   1.000
_cell.length_b   1.000
_cell.length_c   1.000
_cell.angle_alpha   90.00
_cell.angle_beta   90.00
_cell.angle_gamma   90.00
#
_symmetry.space_group_name_H-M   'P 1'
#
loop_
_entity.id
_entity.type
_entity.pdbx_description
1 polymer ?
#
loop_
_entity_poly.entity_id
_entity_poly.type
_entity_poly.pdbx_seq_one_letter_code
_entity_poly.pdbx_strand_id
1 'polypeptide(L)'
;MFVFARAINGPAAPLAVKRITVADLPAEVELSDADAMMPQLNLSNFAQVQLVARVSRAGQPTTGEWVGRSQPLASDTAAQQALIIDSPDN
;
A
#
# COMPACT_ATOMS: atom_id res chain seq x y z
N MET A 1 -1.58 6.20 9.54
CA MET A 1 -1.73 4.93 8.83
C MET A 1 -1.20 5.12 7.42
N PHE A 2 -0.61 4.08 6.82
CA PHE A 2 -0.06 4.12 5.48
C PHE A 2 -0.69 3.01 4.65
N VAL A 3 -1.21 3.34 3.48
CA VAL A 3 -1.67 2.38 2.48
C VAL A 3 -0.73 2.52 1.29
N PHE A 4 -0.10 1.42 0.89
CA PHE A 4 0.91 1.46 -0.17
C PHE A 4 0.89 0.20 -1.02
N ALA A 5 1.42 0.33 -2.22
CA ALA A 5 1.63 -0.78 -3.13
C ALA A 5 3.13 -1.06 -3.25
N ARG A 6 3.50 -2.34 -3.26
CA ARG A 6 4.88 -2.79 -3.56
C ARG A 6 4.87 -3.78 -4.72
N ALA A 7 5.94 -3.79 -5.51
CA ALA A 7 6.12 -4.80 -6.54
C ALA A 7 6.18 -6.20 -5.92
N ILE A 8 5.59 -7.21 -6.57
CA ILE A 8 5.80 -8.61 -6.21
C ILE A 8 7.24 -9.03 -6.50
N ASN A 9 7.72 -8.65 -7.69
CA ASN A 9 9.08 -8.85 -8.14
C ASN A 9 9.70 -7.48 -8.42
N GLY A 10 10.47 -6.96 -7.46
CA GLY A 10 11.04 -5.62 -7.58
C GLY A 10 11.72 -5.15 -6.29
N PRO A 11 12.06 -3.85 -6.22
CA PRO A 11 12.67 -3.28 -5.04
C PRO A 11 11.74 -3.34 -3.83
N ALA A 12 12.32 -3.37 -2.62
CA ALA A 12 11.55 -3.38 -1.37
C ALA A 12 10.80 -2.06 -1.11
N ALA A 13 11.19 -0.98 -1.79
CA ALA A 13 10.55 0.32 -1.67
C ALA A 13 9.13 0.29 -2.26
N PRO A 14 8.18 1.05 -1.68
CA PRO A 14 6.83 1.17 -2.22
C PRO A 14 6.82 1.93 -3.54
N LEU A 15 5.90 1.56 -4.43
CA LEU A 15 5.66 2.17 -5.73
C LEU A 15 4.66 3.33 -5.66
N ALA A 16 3.72 3.25 -4.73
CA ALA A 16 2.71 4.27 -4.47
C ALA A 16 2.38 4.26 -2.99
N VAL A 17 2.25 5.42 -2.36
CA VAL A 17 1.97 5.55 -0.92
C VAL A 17 0.94 6.64 -0.68
N LYS A 18 -0.11 6.29 0.06
CA LYS A 18 -1.05 7.26 0.62
C LYS A 18 -1.05 7.17 2.14
N ARG A 19 -1.02 8.33 2.79
CA ARG A 19 -1.18 8.46 4.24
C ARG A 19 -2.61 8.86 4.55
N ILE A 20 -3.25 8.10 5.44
CA ILE A 20 -4.55 8.44 6.03
C ILE A 20 -4.50 8.24 7.56
N THR A 21 -5.55 8.66 8.27
CA THR A 21 -5.66 8.47 9.72
C THR A 21 -6.47 7.22 10.04
N VAL A 22 -6.26 6.64 11.21
CA VAL A 22 -7.05 5.47 11.65
C VAL A 22 -8.52 5.86 11.88
N ALA A 23 -8.77 7.13 12.22
CA ALA A 23 -10.11 7.67 12.39
C ALA A 23 -10.92 7.73 11.08
N ASP A 24 -10.25 7.64 9.93
CA ASP A 24 -10.91 7.64 8.61
C ASP A 24 -11.48 6.26 8.22
N LEU A 25 -11.22 5.20 9.00
CA LEU A 25 -11.66 3.84 8.67
C LEU A 25 -13.16 3.62 8.96
N PRO A 26 -13.89 2.87 8.10
CA PRO A 26 -13.44 2.32 6.82
C PRO A 26 -13.28 3.41 5.74
N ALA A 27 -12.19 3.33 4.97
CA ALA A 27 -11.84 4.32 3.95
C ALA A 27 -11.70 3.67 2.57
N GLU A 28 -12.12 4.38 1.52
CA GLU A 28 -11.78 4.07 0.15
C GLU A 28 -10.50 4.82 -0.25
N VAL A 29 -9.55 4.08 -0.83
CA VAL A 29 -8.22 4.61 -1.19
C VAL A 29 -7.91 4.21 -2.62
N GLU A 30 -7.68 5.22 -3.45
CA GLU A 30 -7.09 5.05 -4.78
C GLU A 30 -5.57 5.28 -4.69
N LEU A 31 -4.81 4.39 -5.34
CA LEU A 31 -3.36 4.53 -5.55
C LEU A 31 -3.10 4.61 -7.06
N SER A 32 -2.29 5.57 -7.45
CA SER A 32 -1.92 5.86 -8.84
C SER A 32 -0.42 6.18 -8.93
N ASP A 33 0.09 6.37 -10.15
CA ASP A 33 1.47 6.84 -10.36
C ASP A 33 1.73 8.23 -9.77
N ALA A 34 0.69 9.03 -9.51
CA ALA A 34 0.83 10.33 -8.84
C ALA A 34 1.18 10.20 -7.35
N ASP A 35 0.93 9.03 -6.76
CA ASP A 35 1.26 8.70 -5.37
C ASP A 35 2.69 8.10 -5.24
N ALA A 36 3.45 8.04 -6.34
CA ALA A 36 4.83 7.59 -6.34
C ALA A 36 5.78 8.66 -5.79
N MET A 37 6.63 8.27 -4.83
CA MET A 37 7.65 9.17 -4.26
C MET A 37 8.83 9.39 -5.22
N MET A 38 9.06 8.44 -6.12
CA MET A 38 10.13 8.47 -7.12
C MET A 38 9.51 8.15 -8.49
N PRO A 39 9.66 9.01 -9.52
CA PRO A 39 9.00 8.81 -10.81
C PRO A 39 9.33 7.47 -11.49
N GLN A 40 10.53 6.93 -11.25
CA GLN A 40 10.97 5.64 -11.81
C GLN A 40 10.37 4.42 -11.07
N LEU A 41 9.92 4.60 -9.83
CA LEU A 41 9.33 3.55 -8.99
C LEU A 41 7.84 3.83 -8.79
N ASN A 42 7.06 3.59 -9.84
CA ASN A 42 5.61 3.82 -9.90
C ASN A 42 4.87 2.50 -10.23
N LEU A 43 3.53 2.53 -10.26
CA LEU A 43 2.72 1.32 -10.47
C LEU A 43 2.81 0.82 -11.91
N SER A 44 2.76 1.72 -12.90
CA SER A 44 2.73 1.36 -14.32
C SER A 44 4.01 0.65 -14.82
N ASN A 45 5.12 0.81 -14.11
CA ASN A 45 6.39 0.14 -14.44
C ASN A 45 6.44 -1.34 -14.03
N PHE A 46 5.46 -1.86 -13.29
CA PHE A 46 5.47 -3.24 -12.78
C PHE A 46 4.17 -3.95 -13.17
N ALA A 47 4.24 -5.24 -13.47
CA ALA A 47 3.06 -6.01 -13.88
C ALA A 47 2.13 -6.36 -12.71
N GLN A 48 2.71 -6.62 -11.54
CA GLN A 48 1.97 -7.06 -10.35
C GLN A 48 2.45 -6.36 -9.09
N VAL A 49 1.49 -6.05 -8.23
CA VAL A 49 1.71 -5.43 -6.93
C VAL A 49 0.99 -6.18 -5.82
N GLN A 50 1.42 -5.94 -4.60
CA GLN A 50 0.68 -6.25 -3.39
C GLN A 50 0.32 -4.95 -2.68
N LEU A 51 -0.95 -4.82 -2.31
CA LEU A 51 -1.41 -3.74 -1.44
C LEU A 51 -1.09 -4.09 0.01
N VAL A 52 -0.60 -3.10 0.74
CA VAL A 52 -0.28 -3.21 2.16
C VAL A 52 -0.86 -2.01 2.88
N ALA A 53 -1.64 -2.26 3.92
CA ALA A 53 -2.11 -1.23 4.85
C ALA A 53 -1.40 -1.44 6.19
N ARG A 54 -0.74 -0.40 6.70
CA ARG A 54 0.06 -0.42 7.92
C ARG A 54 -0.41 0.65 8.89
N VAL A 55 -0.74 0.22 10.10
CA VAL A 55 -0.98 1.10 11.24
C VAL A 55 0.34 1.33 11.95
N SER A 56 0.72 2.59 12.10
CA SER A 56 1.92 3.01 12.83
C SER A 56 1.54 4.16 13.75
N ARG A 57 1.64 3.96 15.07
CA ARG A 57 1.42 5.04 16.05
C ARG A 57 2.56 6.06 16.06
N ALA A 58 3.78 5.62 15.75
CA ALA A 58 4.95 6.50 15.69
C ALA A 58 4.93 7.41 14.44
N GLY A 59 4.14 7.05 13.41
CA GLY A 59 4.02 7.81 12.18
C GLY A 59 5.06 7.45 11.12
N GLN A 60 5.61 6.24 11.16
CA GLN A 60 6.61 5.74 10.22
C GLN A 60 5.98 4.77 9.22
N PRO A 61 6.28 4.88 7.92
CA PRO A 61 5.73 3.98 6.90
C PRO A 61 6.39 2.61 6.90
N THR A 62 7.61 2.49 7.47
CA THR A 62 8.41 1.26 7.47
C THR A 62 8.17 0.37 8.68
N THR A 63 7.68 0.93 9.78
CA THR A 63 7.41 0.23 11.04
C THR A 63 5.99 0.50 11.50
N GLY A 64 5.29 -0.54 11.93
CA GLY A 64 3.92 -0.44 12.42
C GLY A 64 3.63 -1.45 13.52
N GLU A 65 2.41 -1.38 14.04
CA GLU A 65 1.88 -2.37 15.00
C GLU A 65 0.99 -3.41 14.31
N TRP A 66 0.28 -2.99 13.26
CA TRP A 66 -0.67 -3.84 12.55
C TRP A 66 -0.52 -3.68 11.04
N VAL A 67 -0.73 -4.77 10.33
CA VAL A 67 -0.61 -4.86 8.89
C VAL A 67 -1.76 -5.66 8.28
N GLY A 68 -2.24 -5.20 7.14
CA GLY A 68 -3.11 -5.91 6.21
C GLY A 68 -2.41 -6.08 4.88
N ARG A 69 -2.59 -7.22 4.22
CA ARG A 69 -1.95 -7.52 2.92
C ARG A 69 -2.95 -8.13 1.97
N SER A 70 -2.99 -7.65 0.74
CA SER A 70 -3.78 -8.29 -0.31
C SER A 70 -3.05 -9.52 -0.87
N GLN A 71 -3.77 -10.32 -1.66
CA GLN A 71 -3.12 -11.19 -2.65
C GLN A 71 -2.42 -10.33 -3.73
N PRO A 72 -1.50 -10.89 -4.52
CA PRO A 72 -1.00 -10.23 -5.71
C PRO A 72 -2.14 -9.81 -6.65
N LEU A 73 -2.06 -8.59 -7.17
CA LEU A 73 -2.97 -8.04 -8.19
C LEU A 73 -2.17 -7.47 -9.36
N ALA A 74 -2.78 -7.42 -10.54
CA ALA A 74 -2.23 -6.70 -11.67
C ALA A 74 -2.24 -5.19 -11.37
N SER A 75 -1.20 -4.46 -11.77
CA SER A 75 -1.05 -3.04 -11.43
C SER A 75 -2.08 -2.13 -12.09
N ASP A 76 -2.75 -2.60 -13.14
CA ASP A 76 -3.85 -1.93 -13.85
C ASP A 76 -5.24 -2.32 -13.33
N THR A 77 -5.32 -2.99 -12.18
CA THR A 77 -6.60 -3.39 -11.56
C THR A 77 -7.42 -2.15 -11.20
N ALA A 78 -8.55 -1.96 -11.90
CA ALA A 78 -9.54 -0.92 -11.59
C ALA A 78 -10.68 -1.41 -10.66
N ALA A 79 -10.84 -2.73 -10.51
CA ALA A 79 -11.85 -3.29 -9.62
C ALA A 79 -11.48 -3.02 -8.15
N GLN A 80 -12.48 -2.65 -7.33
CA GLN A 80 -12.27 -2.37 -5.91
C GLN A 80 -11.76 -3.61 -5.18
N GLN A 81 -10.70 -3.43 -4.36
CA GLN A 81 -10.10 -4.49 -3.56
C GLN A 81 -10.43 -4.29 -2.07
N ALA A 82 -10.88 -5.35 -1.40
CA ALA A 82 -11.04 -5.35 0.05
C ALA A 82 -9.69 -5.66 0.72
N LEU A 83 -9.24 -4.77 1.61
CA LEU A 83 -7.99 -4.93 2.35
C LEU A 83 -8.27 -4.84 3.85
N ILE A 84 -8.09 -5.95 4.56
CA ILE A 84 -8.33 -6.06 6.00
C ILE A 84 -7.01 -5.99 6.73
N ILE A 85 -6.94 -5.15 7.77
CA ILE A 85 -5.81 -5.08 8.70
C ILE A 85 -6.10 -6.06 9.84
N ASP A 86 -5.47 -7.23 9.82
CA ASP A 86 -5.83 -8.36 10.68
C ASP A 86 -4.64 -8.99 11.44
N SER A 87 -3.41 -8.56 11.14
CA SER A 87 -2.19 -9.20 11.62
C SER A 87 -1.24 -8.22 12.30
N PRO A 88 -0.52 -8.63 13.37
CA PRO A 88 0.54 -7.80 13.93
C PRO A 88 1.70 -7.64 12.92
N ASP A 89 2.31 -6.47 12.90
CA ASP A 89 3.48 -6.15 12.06
C ASP A 89 4.76 -6.51 12.83
N ASN A 90 5.19 -7.78 12.73
CA ASN A 90 6.37 -8.34 13.40
C ASN A 90 7.68 -8.04 12.66
#